data_AF-A0A0Q6RXZ9-F1
#
_entry.id   AF-A0A0Q6RXZ9-F1
#
_cell.length_a   1.000
_cell.length_b   1.000
_cell.length_c   1.000
_cell.angle_alpha   90.00
_cell.angle_beta   90.00
_cell.angle_gamma   90.00
#
_symmetry.space_group_name_H-M   'P 1'
#
loop_
_entity.id
_entity.type
_entity.pdbx_description
1 polymer ?
#
loop_
_entity_poly.entity_id
_entity_poly.type
_entity_poly.pdbx_seq_one_letter_code
_entity_poly.pdbx_strand_id
1 'polypeptide(L)'
;MSELEDAFVKELEEMTIEPVSLIELKDARARLTNDLRARLDEKAMRFLLTLHDTEPDFDAIALTQAAALPAVRWKLLNLAELKQQNPDKHALQRGEIENMFA
;
A
#
# COMPACT_ATOMS: atom_id res chain seq x y z
N MET A 1 -23.27 -14.05 8.98
CA MET A 1 -22.50 -13.45 7.88
C MET A 1 -21.49 -12.53 8.54
N SER A 2 -20.21 -12.62 8.15
CA SER A 2 -19.14 -11.78 8.72
C SER A 2 -19.23 -10.34 8.19
N GLU A 3 -18.69 -9.35 8.91
CA GLU A 3 -18.67 -7.94 8.43
C GLU A 3 -18.05 -7.80 7.03
N LEU A 4 -17.06 -8.63 6.72
CA LEU A 4 -16.41 -8.65 5.40
C LEU A 4 -17.31 -9.26 4.31
N GLU A 5 -18.12 -10.27 4.65
CA GLU A 5 -19.10 -10.83 3.71
C GLU A 5 -20.20 -9.81 3.43
N ASP A 6 -20.69 -9.11 4.45
CA ASP A 6 -21.69 -8.06 4.30
C ASP A 6 -21.19 -6.91 3.41
N ALA A 7 -19.94 -6.47 3.60
CA ALA A 7 -19.32 -5.44 2.77
C ALA A 7 -19.12 -5.90 1.32
N PHE A 8 -18.67 -7.15 1.12
CA PHE A 8 -18.48 -7.72 -0.21
C PHE A 8 -19.79 -7.73 -1.04
N VAL A 9 -20.89 -8.18 -0.43
CA VAL A 9 -22.19 -8.21 -1.10
C VAL A 9 -22.65 -6.80 -1.48
N LYS A 10 -22.53 -5.83 -0.55
CA LYS A 10 -23.06 -4.48 -0.74
C LYS A 10 -22.24 -3.60 -1.67
N GLU A 11 -20.92 -3.75 -1.66
CA GLU A 11 -20.00 -2.78 -2.28
C GLU A 11 -19.27 -3.34 -3.49
N LEU A 12 -19.39 -4.64 -3.78
CA LEU A 12 -18.60 -5.26 -4.85
C LEU A 12 -19.38 -6.27 -5.69
N GLU A 13 -20.11 -7.21 -5.09
CA GLU A 13 -20.81 -8.27 -5.84
C GLU A 13 -21.71 -7.69 -6.94
N GLU A 14 -22.53 -6.69 -6.61
CA GLU A 14 -23.44 -6.03 -7.55
C GLU A 14 -22.73 -5.07 -8.55
N MET A 15 -21.45 -4.78 -8.35
CA MET A 15 -20.69 -3.81 -9.15
C MET A 15 -19.74 -4.47 -10.18
N THR A 16 -19.64 -5.80 -10.17
CA THR A 16 -18.73 -6.53 -11.06
C THR A 16 -19.38 -6.85 -12.40
N ILE A 17 -18.60 -6.72 -13.49
CA ILE A 17 -19.04 -7.10 -14.84
C ILE A 17 -19.07 -8.63 -14.98
N GLU A 18 -18.08 -9.30 -14.38
CA GLU A 18 -17.98 -10.75 -14.27
C GLU A 18 -18.04 -11.14 -12.80
N PRO A 19 -18.81 -12.18 -12.41
CA PRO A 19 -18.90 -12.59 -11.01
C PRO A 19 -17.52 -12.94 -10.45
N VAL A 20 -17.16 -12.32 -9.33
CA VAL A 20 -15.93 -12.65 -8.56
C VAL A 20 -16.35 -13.02 -7.15
N SER A 21 -15.94 -14.20 -6.68
CA SER A 21 -16.26 -14.64 -5.32
C SER A 21 -15.37 -13.98 -4.27
N LEU A 22 -15.88 -13.90 -3.03
CA LEU A 22 -15.07 -13.45 -1.89
C LEU A 22 -13.83 -14.32 -1.65
N ILE A 23 -13.89 -15.62 -1.97
CA ILE A 23 -12.75 -16.53 -1.83
C ILE A 23 -11.66 -16.14 -2.83
N GLU A 24 -12.01 -15.87 -4.08
CA GLU A 24 -11.04 -15.45 -5.10
C GLU A 24 -10.35 -14.14 -4.74
N LEU A 25 -11.07 -13.18 -4.16
CA LEU A 25 -10.48 -11.93 -3.68
C LEU A 25 -9.53 -12.14 -2.50
N LYS A 26 -9.90 -13.02 -1.55
CA LYS A 26 -9.04 -13.38 -0.42
C LYS A 26 -7.76 -14.05 -0.90
N ASP A 27 -7.87 -14.98 -1.85
CA ASP A 27 -6.73 -15.68 -2.42
C ASP A 27 -5.86 -14.73 -3.25
N ALA A 28 -6.46 -13.84 -4.04
CA ALA A 28 -5.73 -12.81 -4.78
C ALA A 28 -4.96 -11.88 -3.84
N ARG A 29 -5.57 -11.44 -2.73
CA ARG A 29 -4.90 -10.63 -1.71
C ARG A 29 -3.74 -11.37 -1.06
N ALA A 30 -3.92 -12.65 -0.72
CA ALA A 30 -2.88 -13.47 -0.13
C ALA A 30 -1.69 -13.64 -1.10
N ARG A 31 -1.96 -13.97 -2.36
CA ARG A 31 -0.94 -14.07 -3.41
C ARG A 31 -0.20 -12.74 -3.59
N LEU A 32 -0.93 -11.64 -3.78
CA LEU A 32 -0.34 -10.31 -3.93
C LEU A 32 0.59 -9.96 -2.76
N THR A 33 0.16 -10.23 -1.53
CA THR A 33 0.98 -9.93 -0.35
C THR A 33 2.26 -10.76 -0.31
N ASN A 34 2.17 -12.05 -0.65
CA ASN A 34 3.32 -12.94 -0.71
C ASN A 34 4.29 -12.54 -1.83
N ASP A 35 3.77 -12.22 -3.01
CA ASP A 35 4.56 -11.80 -4.17
C ASP A 35 5.28 -10.48 -3.90
N LEU A 36 4.59 -9.52 -3.26
CA LEU A 36 5.20 -8.26 -2.85
C LEU A 36 6.36 -8.50 -1.88
N ARG A 37 6.14 -9.32 -0.84
CA ARG A 37 7.20 -9.67 0.14
C ARG A 37 8.39 -10.35 -0.52
N ALA A 38 8.16 -11.28 -1.44
CA ALA A 38 9.23 -12.00 -2.15
C ALA A 38 10.06 -11.08 -3.06
N ARG A 39 9.49 -9.96 -3.51
CA ARG A 39 10.14 -8.98 -4.39
C ARG A 39 10.64 -7.74 -3.64
N LEU A 40 10.49 -7.72 -2.33
CA LEU A 40 10.83 -6.60 -1.49
C LEU A 40 12.35 -6.61 -1.24
N ASP A 41 13.09 -6.09 -2.21
CA ASP A 41 14.55 -5.97 -2.15
C ASP A 41 15.01 -4.64 -1.52
N GLU A 42 16.32 -4.45 -1.40
CA GLU A 42 16.90 -3.23 -0.83
C GLU A 42 16.47 -1.94 -1.55
N LYS A 43 16.20 -2.02 -2.86
CA LYS A 43 15.77 -0.84 -3.63
C LYS A 43 14.31 -0.52 -3.36
N ALA A 44 13.46 -1.54 -3.31
CA ALA A 44 12.06 -1.39 -2.90
C ALA A 44 11.95 -0.83 -1.47
N MET A 45 12.83 -1.28 -0.57
CA MET A 45 12.94 -0.74 0.79
C MET A 45 13.27 0.75 0.78
N ARG A 46 14.34 1.14 0.05
CA ARG A 46 14.75 2.52 -0.08
C ARG A 46 13.60 3.39 -0.58
N PHE A 47 12.85 2.92 -1.57
CA PHE A 47 11.67 3.64 -2.05
C PHE A 47 10.58 3.78 -0.96
N LEU A 48 10.26 2.72 -0.22
CA LEU A 48 9.22 2.79 0.82
C LEU A 48 9.57 3.74 1.96
N LEU A 49 10.82 3.71 2.43
CA LEU A 49 11.29 4.61 3.50
C LEU A 49 11.28 6.07 3.04
N THR A 50 11.81 6.34 1.84
CA THR A 50 11.83 7.70 1.27
C THR A 50 10.43 8.21 0.94
N LEU A 51 9.53 7.35 0.47
CA LEU A 51 8.12 7.67 0.29
C LEU A 51 7.45 8.04 1.61
N HIS A 52 7.65 7.24 2.66
CA HIS A 52 7.14 7.52 4.00
C HIS A 52 7.67 8.84 4.57
N ASP A 53 8.92 9.18 4.25
CA ASP A 53 9.54 10.46 4.60
C ASP A 53 9.08 11.66 3.76
N THR A 54 8.21 11.43 2.77
CA THR A 54 7.68 12.41 1.80
C THR A 54 8.67 12.88 0.72
N GLU A 55 9.81 12.19 0.58
CA GLU A 55 10.87 12.47 -0.40
C GLU A 55 11.15 11.22 -1.28
N PRO A 56 10.13 10.64 -1.95
CA PRO A 56 10.24 9.33 -2.60
C PRO A 56 11.33 9.27 -3.69
N ASP A 57 12.18 8.24 -3.60
CA ASP A 57 13.15 7.90 -4.64
C ASP A 57 12.54 6.94 -5.67
N PHE A 58 11.84 7.50 -6.67
CA PHE A 58 11.23 6.70 -7.74
C PHE A 58 12.23 5.99 -8.66
N ASP A 59 13.49 6.45 -8.70
CA ASP A 59 14.54 5.80 -9.49
C ASP A 59 14.88 4.43 -8.90
N ALA A 60 14.78 4.26 -7.57
CA ALA A 60 15.02 2.99 -6.89
C ALA A 60 14.15 1.85 -7.44
N ILE A 61 12.91 2.16 -7.86
CA ILE A 61 11.98 1.18 -8.45
C ILE A 61 11.83 1.30 -9.97
N ALA A 62 12.68 2.09 -10.64
CA ALA A 62 12.64 2.35 -12.08
C ALA A 62 11.27 2.88 -12.59
N LEU A 63 10.57 3.69 -11.79
CA LEU A 63 9.24 4.23 -12.12
C LEU A 63 9.15 5.75 -11.88
N THR A 64 10.07 6.52 -12.47
CA THR A 64 10.11 7.99 -12.32
C THR A 64 8.80 8.69 -12.69
N GLN A 65 8.10 8.18 -13.71
CA GLN A 65 6.81 8.71 -14.15
C GLN A 65 5.70 8.54 -13.11
N ALA A 66 5.86 7.66 -12.11
CA ALA A 66 4.86 7.44 -11.07
C ALA A 66 4.64 8.69 -10.20
N ALA A 67 5.63 9.59 -10.12
CA ALA A 67 5.49 10.89 -9.44
C ALA A 67 4.36 11.76 -10.01
N ALA A 68 3.96 11.53 -11.27
CA ALA A 68 2.87 12.26 -11.91
C ALA A 68 1.49 11.67 -11.60
N LEU A 69 1.41 10.46 -11.04
CA LEU A 69 0.14 9.78 -10.81
C LEU A 69 -0.66 10.50 -9.70
N PRO A 70 -1.96 10.80 -9.92
CA PRO A 70 -2.79 11.49 -8.94
C PRO A 70 -2.83 10.79 -7.57
N ALA A 71 -2.96 9.45 -7.57
CA ALA A 71 -2.99 8.66 -6.35
C ALA A 71 -1.68 8.73 -5.55
N VAL A 72 -0.53 8.79 -6.26
CA VAL A 72 0.79 8.92 -5.62
C VAL A 72 0.92 10.31 -4.98
N ARG A 73 0.54 11.37 -5.69
CA ARG A 73 0.54 12.74 -5.14
C ARG A 73 -0.37 12.88 -3.93
N TRP A 74 -1.56 12.26 -3.98
CA TRP A 74 -2.47 12.24 -2.84
C TRP A 74 -1.88 11.52 -1.63
N LYS A 75 -1.22 10.37 -1.84
CA LYS A 75 -0.55 9.64 -0.77
C LYS A 75 0.55 10.48 -0.11
N LEU A 76 1.32 11.24 -0.89
CA LEU A 76 2.34 12.15 -0.36
C LEU A 76 1.74 13.25 0.51
N LEU A 77 0.63 13.86 0.10
CA LEU A 77 -0.08 14.85 0.91
C LEU A 77 -0.53 14.26 2.26
N ASN A 78 -1.12 13.07 2.24
CA ASN A 78 -1.55 12.37 3.46
C ASN A 78 -0.38 12.01 4.39
N LEU A 79 0.78 11.64 3.84
CA LEU A 79 1.97 11.35 4.63
C LEU A 79 2.58 12.62 5.24
N ALA A 80 2.58 13.73 4.49
CA ALA A 80 3.02 15.02 5.00
C ALA A 80 2.11 15.51 6.14
N GLU A 81 0.79 15.37 5.97
CA GLU A 81 -0.19 15.68 7.01
C GLU A 81 -0.01 14.78 8.24
N LEU A 82 0.18 13.47 8.05
CA LEU A 82 0.45 12.52 9.14
C LEU A 82 1.72 12.90 9.92
N LYS A 83 2.81 13.21 9.23
CA LYS A 83 4.09 13.61 9.83
C LYS A 83 3.94 14.88 10.68
N GLN A 84 3.09 15.81 10.24
CA GLN A 84 2.82 17.06 10.97
C GLN A 84 1.87 16.88 12.16
N GLN A 85 0.75 16.18 11.95
CA GLN A 85 -0.33 16.10 12.94
C GLN A 85 -0.12 14.99 13.97
N ASN A 86 0.58 13.91 13.60
CA ASN A 86 0.82 12.77 14.47
C ASN A 86 2.22 12.16 14.22
N PRO A 87 3.29 12.86 14.66
CA PRO A 87 4.67 12.42 14.44
C PRO A 87 4.97 11.07 15.12
N ASP A 88 4.33 10.75 16.25
CA ASP A 88 4.52 9.47 16.93
C ASP A 88 4.01 8.30 16.07
N LYS A 89 2.82 8.45 15.48
CA LYS A 89 2.27 7.44 14.55
C LYS A 89 3.12 7.34 13.28
N HIS A 90 3.64 8.47 12.78
CA HIS A 90 4.55 8.46 11.63
C HIS A 90 5.83 7.69 11.95
N ALA A 91 6.46 7.93 13.09
CA ALA A 91 7.67 7.23 13.52
C ALA A 91 7.43 5.73 13.79
N LEU A 92 6.31 5.37 14.42
CA LEU A 92 5.92 3.98 14.63
C LEU A 92 5.80 3.23 13.29
N GLN A 93 5.07 3.80 12.33
CA GLN A 93 4.89 3.19 11.01
C GLN A 93 6.21 3.08 10.24
N ARG A 94 7.12 4.05 10.42
CA ARG A 94 8.47 3.95 9.85
C ARG A 94 9.20 2.73 10.40
N GLY A 95 9.20 2.55 11.72
CA GLY A 95 9.83 1.40 12.37
C GLY A 95 9.21 0.07 11.93
N GLU A 96 7.91 0.02 11.69
CA GLU A 96 7.25 -1.16 11.12
C GLU A 96 7.78 -1.51 9.72
N ILE A 97 8.03 -0.51 8.86
CA ILE A 97 8.64 -0.73 7.54
C ILE A 97 10.05 -1.27 7.69
N GLU A 98 10.86 -0.68 8.57
CA GLU A 98 12.24 -1.13 8.84
C GLU A 98 12.28 -2.59 9.34
N ASN A 99 11.34 -2.96 10.22
CA ASN A 99 11.22 -4.32 10.76
C ASN A 99 10.74 -5.36 9.74
N MET A 100 10.19 -4.98 8.58
CA MET A 100 9.84 -5.96 7.54
C MET A 100 11.07 -6.63 6.90
N PHE A 101 12.28 -6.12 7.18
CA PHE A 101 13.53 -6.56 6.55
C PHE A 101 14.66 -6.89 7.55
N ALA A 102 14.40 -6.77 8.86
CA ALA A 102 15.31 -7.23 9.91
C ALA A 102 15.22 -8.75 10.09
#